data_AF-A0A6A5VIQ5-F1
#
_entry.id   AF-A0A6A5VIQ5-F1
#
_cell.length_a   1.000
_cell.length_b   1.000
_cell.length_c   1.000
_cell.angle_alpha   90.00
_cell.angle_beta   90.00
_cell.angle_gamma   90.00
#
_symmetry.space_group_name_H-M   'P 1'
#
loop_
_entity.id
_entity.type
_entity.pdbx_description
1 polymer ?
#
loop_
_entity_poly.entity_id
_entity_poly.type
_entity_poly.pdbx_seq_one_letter_code
_entity_poly.pdbx_strand_id
1 'polypeptide(L)'
;KHITILVERNKGFSDAIFALSNATTLSAMIDGPYGRVQSLGHYDKVLLLASGIGVAAHLLHIRNLLEAHKDKSVRVRRVALTWFLE
;
A
#
# COMPACT_ATOMS: atom_id res chain seq x y z
N LYS A 1 -13.31 6.55 8.85
CA LYS A 1 -12.65 6.04 7.62
C LYS A 1 -11.43 6.92 7.40
N HIS A 2 -10.23 6.35 7.43
CA HIS A 2 -8.98 7.12 7.26
C HIS A 2 -8.26 6.62 6.00
N ILE A 3 -7.63 7.53 5.27
CA ILE A 3 -6.74 7.22 4.14
C ILE A 3 -5.32 7.46 4.63
N THR A 4 -4.48 6.44 4.49
CA THR A 4 -3.05 6.53 4.78
C THR A 4 -2.30 6.58 3.46
N ILE A 5 -1.45 7.58 3.28
CA ILE A 5 -0.59 7.75 2.10
C ILE A 5 0.86 7.60 2.58
N LEU A 6 1.62 6.74 1.90
CA LEU A 6 3.05 6.61 2.13
C LEU A 6 3.77 7.43 1.05
N VAL A 7 4.62 8.35 1.47
CA VAL A 7 5.41 9.21 0.58
C VAL A 7 6.87 9.07 0.95
N GLU A 8 7.70 8.76 -0.04
CA GLU A 8 9.15 8.77 0.12
C GLU A 8 9.69 10.17 -0.16
N ARG A 9 10.63 10.60 0.69
CA ARG A 9 11.24 11.92 0.59
C ARG A 9 12.19 11.97 -0.60
N ASN A 10 11.73 12.58 -1.69
CA ASN A 10 12.53 12.93 -2.85
C ASN A 10 12.59 14.46 -3.03
N LYS A 11 13.48 14.95 -3.90
CA LYS A 11 13.61 16.40 -4.20
C LYS A 11 12.30 16.99 -4.74
N GLY A 12 12.06 18.27 -4.46
CA GLY A 12 10.88 19.00 -4.95
C GLY A 12 9.67 18.84 -4.02
N PHE A 13 8.54 18.39 -4.56
CA PHE A 13 7.25 18.42 -3.85
C PHE A 13 7.21 17.54 -2.59
N SER A 14 7.73 16.31 -2.65
CA SER A 14 7.80 15.44 -1.46
C SER A 14 8.66 16.05 -0.37
N ASP A 15 9.80 16.66 -0.70
CA ASP A 15 10.64 17.37 0.28
C ASP A 15 9.88 18.53 0.94
N ALA A 16 9.11 19.29 0.17
CA ALA A 16 8.27 20.36 0.69
C ALA A 16 7.19 19.84 1.66
N ILE A 17 6.58 18.67 1.38
CA ILE A 17 5.65 18.03 2.31
C ILE A 17 6.37 17.66 3.61
N PHE A 18 7.57 17.09 3.52
CA PHE A 18 8.35 16.72 4.70
C PHE A 18 8.77 17.95 5.53
N ALA A 19 9.05 19.09 4.91
CA ALA A 19 9.32 20.34 5.62
C ALA A 19 8.10 20.84 6.41
N LEU A 20 6.89 20.46 6.01
CA LEU A 20 5.63 20.78 6.67
C LEU A 20 5.22 19.74 7.73
N SER A 21 6.05 18.74 8.04
CA SER A 21 5.71 17.63 8.95
C SER A 21 5.32 18.06 10.37
N ASN A 22 5.75 19.26 10.78
CA ASN A 22 5.47 19.82 12.11
C ASN A 22 4.11 20.55 12.17
N ALA A 23 3.43 20.72 11.03
CA ALA A 23 2.08 21.27 11.00
C ALA A 23 1.08 20.24 11.53
N THR A 24 0.20 20.67 12.44
CA THR A 24 -0.79 19.79 13.08
C THR A 24 -1.95 19.40 12.16
N THR A 25 -2.26 20.25 11.16
CA THR A 25 -3.32 20.02 10.19
C THR A 25 -2.95 20.63 8.85
N LEU A 26 -3.05 19.85 7.78
CA LEU A 26 -2.88 20.29 6.39
C LEU A 26 -4.14 19.97 5.60
N SER A 27 -4.51 20.87 4.68
CA SER A 27 -5.55 20.58 3.69
C SER A 27 -4.94 19.85 2.50
N ALA A 28 -5.61 18.82 2.02
CA ALA A 28 -5.19 18.06 0.85
C ALA A 28 -6.39 17.87 -0.09
N MET A 29 -6.14 18.04 -1.39
CA MET A 29 -7.09 17.67 -2.44
C MET A 29 -6.71 16.27 -2.93
N ILE A 30 -7.69 15.37 -2.94
CA ILE A 30 -7.50 13.97 -3.36
C ILE A 30 -8.44 13.72 -4.52
N ASP A 31 -7.89 13.16 -5.59
CA ASP A 31 -8.64 12.74 -6.76
C ASP A 31 -8.31 11.28 -7.11
N GLY A 32 -9.29 10.55 -7.63
CA GLY A 32 -9.22 9.09 -7.86
C GLY A 32 -10.32 8.30 -7.14
N PRO A 33 -10.18 6.96 -7.01
CA PRO A 33 -8.99 6.13 -7.27
C PRO A 33 -8.77 5.79 -8.75
N TYR A 34 -7.49 5.69 -9.14
CA TYR A 34 -7.08 5.37 -10.53
C TYR A 34 -6.64 3.92 -10.73
N GLY A 35 -6.26 3.22 -9.66
CA GLY A 35 -5.76 1.85 -9.72
C GLY A 35 -6.85 0.82 -9.99
N ARG A 36 -6.50 -0.29 -10.63
CA ARG A 36 -7.37 -1.45 -10.79
C ARG A 36 -7.04 -2.51 -9.76
N VAL A 37 -8.06 -3.03 -9.08
CA VAL A 37 -7.89 -4.14 -8.15
C VAL A 37 -7.83 -5.45 -8.93
N GLN A 38 -6.65 -6.05 -8.99
CA GLN A 38 -6.52 -7.43 -9.48
C GLN A 38 -6.81 -8.41 -8.34
N SER A 39 -7.70 -9.38 -8.58
CA SER A 39 -8.04 -10.39 -7.59
C SER A 39 -6.95 -11.45 -7.50
N LEU A 40 -6.29 -11.51 -6.35
CA LEU A 40 -5.31 -12.55 -6.01
C LEU A 40 -5.94 -13.75 -5.28
N GLY A 41 -7.24 -13.70 -4.99
CA GLY A 41 -7.94 -14.68 -4.16
C GLY A 41 -8.04 -16.09 -4.73
N HIS A 42 -7.81 -16.22 -6.05
CA HIS A 42 -7.89 -17.50 -6.76
C HIS A 42 -6.62 -18.36 -6.61
N TYR A 43 -5.51 -17.76 -6.20
CA TYR A 43 -4.22 -18.43 -6.03
C TYR A 43 -4.08 -18.99 -4.62
N ASP A 44 -3.37 -20.11 -4.47
CA ASP A 44 -3.09 -20.68 -3.15
C ASP A 44 -1.87 -20.01 -2.47
N LYS A 45 -0.93 -19.51 -3.27
CA LYS A 45 0.32 -18.88 -2.82
C LYS A 45 0.54 -17.59 -3.61
N VAL A 46 0.89 -16.52 -2.90
CA VAL A 46 1.16 -15.20 -3.47
C VAL A 46 2.54 -14.74 -3.04
N LEU A 47 3.40 -14.38 -4.00
CA LEU A 47 4.69 -13.76 -3.78
C LEU A 47 4.62 -12.30 -4.24
N LEU A 48 4.95 -11.38 -3.34
CA LEU A 48 4.99 -9.94 -3.57
C LEU A 48 6.43 -9.47 -3.49
N LEU A 49 6.90 -8.80 -4.54
CA LEU A 49 8.25 -8.25 -4.62
C LEU A 49 8.16 -6.73 -4.65
N ALA A 50 8.91 -6.07 -3.78
CA ALA A 50 8.90 -4.62 -3.64
C ALA A 50 10.30 -4.07 -3.40
N SER A 51 10.58 -2.87 -3.91
CA SER A 51 11.74 -2.07 -3.52
C SER A 51 11.27 -0.70 -3.03
N GLY A 52 11.92 -0.17 -1.98
CA GLY A 52 11.64 1.15 -1.42
C GLY A 52 10.15 1.37 -1.14
N ILE A 53 9.63 2.54 -1.54
CA ILE A 53 8.20 2.91 -1.38
C ILE A 53 7.23 2.05 -2.20
N GLY A 54 7.73 1.27 -3.17
CA GLY A 54 6.92 0.36 -4.00
C GLY A 54 6.15 -0.69 -3.19
N VAL A 55 6.53 -0.94 -1.93
CA VAL A 55 5.77 -1.79 -1.00
C VAL A 55 4.35 -1.28 -0.75
N ALA A 56 4.12 0.04 -0.84
CA ALA A 56 2.82 0.66 -0.60
C ALA A 56 1.71 0.08 -1.49
N ALA A 57 2.04 -0.27 -2.74
CA ALA A 57 1.10 -0.88 -3.67
C ALA A 57 0.63 -2.27 -3.18
N HIS A 58 1.51 -3.03 -2.54
CA HIS A 58 1.23 -4.39 -2.07
C HIS A 58 0.53 -4.42 -0.71
N LEU A 59 0.72 -3.41 0.15
CA LEU A 59 0.13 -3.37 1.50
C LEU A 59 -1.40 -3.47 1.45
N LEU A 60 -2.04 -2.78 0.49
CA LEU A 60 -3.49 -2.85 0.33
C LEU A 60 -3.95 -4.25 -0.11
N HIS A 61 -3.22 -4.89 -1.03
CA HIS A 61 -3.51 -6.26 -1.44
C HIS A 61 -3.34 -7.25 -0.29
N ILE A 62 -2.28 -7.14 0.50
CA ILE A 62 -2.04 -8.00 1.67
C ILE A 62 -3.19 -7.83 2.67
N ARG A 63 -3.57 -6.58 2.98
CA ARG A 63 -4.69 -6.30 3.88
C ARG A 63 -5.98 -6.95 3.39
N ASN A 64 -6.34 -6.74 2.13
CA ASN A 64 -7.54 -7.31 1.53
C ASN A 64 -7.52 -8.84 1.55
N LEU A 65 -6.36 -9.46 1.28
CA LEU A 65 -6.20 -10.91 1.36
C LEU A 65 -6.34 -11.43 2.79
N LEU A 66 -5.83 -10.72 3.80
CA LEU A 66 -5.97 -11.10 5.20
C LEU A 66 -7.42 -10.98 5.68
N GLU A 67 -8.11 -9.90 5.32
CA GLU A 67 -9.55 -9.73 5.61
C GLU A 67 -10.36 -10.83 4.94
N ALA A 68 -10.16 -11.07 3.64
CA ALA A 68 -10.85 -12.10 2.90
C ALA A 68 -10.54 -13.53 3.39
N HIS A 69 -9.31 -13.78 3.87
CA HIS A 69 -8.93 -15.05 4.47
C HIS A 69 -9.66 -15.29 5.80
N LYS A 70 -9.81 -14.25 6.64
CA LYS A 70 -10.62 -14.32 7.88
C LYS A 70 -12.08 -14.67 7.56
N ASP A 71 -12.62 -14.10 6.48
CA ASP A 71 -13.98 -14.36 6.00
C ASP A 71 -14.13 -15.67 5.23
N LYS A 72 -13.04 -16.46 5.08
CA LYS A 72 -13.00 -17.72 4.31
C LYS A 72 -13.45 -17.57 2.85
N SER A 73 -13.30 -16.38 2.27
CA SER A 73 -13.76 -16.07 0.91
C SER A 73 -12.69 -16.23 -0.17
N VAL A 74 -11.43 -16.49 0.21
CA VAL A 74 -10.30 -16.68 -0.72
C VAL A 74 -9.55 -17.99 -0.47
N ARG A 75 -8.90 -18.52 -1.51
CA ARG A 75 -8.11 -19.75 -1.45
C ARG A 75 -6.69 -19.54 -0.93
N VAL A 76 -6.20 -18.30 -0.89
CA VAL A 76 -4.84 -17.97 -0.47
C VAL A 76 -4.52 -18.57 0.89
N ARG A 77 -3.47 -19.40 0.93
CA ARG A 77 -2.93 -20.07 2.13
C ARG A 77 -1.59 -19.50 2.56
N ARG A 78 -0.84 -18.89 1.64
CA ARG A 78 0.47 -18.32 1.93
C ARG A 78 0.67 -17.01 1.18
N VAL A 79 1.05 -15.98 1.91
CA VAL A 79 1.52 -14.70 1.37
C VAL A 79 2.97 -14.53 1.78
N ALA A 80 3.85 -14.30 0.82
CA ALA A 80 5.25 -13.98 1.04
C ALA A 80 5.53 -12.59 0.47
N LEU A 81 6.18 -11.74 1.26
CA LEU A 81 6.63 -10.41 0.84
C LEU A 81 8.16 -10.38 0.94
N THR A 82 8.81 -10.10 -0.18
CA THR A 82 10.24 -9.78 -0.21
C THR A 82 10.36 -8.28 -0.48
N TRP A 83 10.85 -7.56 0.54
CA TRP A 83 11.02 -6.11 0.47
C TRP A 83 12.51 -5.78 0.48
N PHE A 84 12.97 -5.18 -0.61
CA PHE A 84 14.31 -4.63 -0.74
C PHE A 84 14.31 -3.20 -0.19
N LEU A 85 15.09 -3.01 0.86
CA LEU A 85 15.39 -1.70 1.46
C LEU A 85 16.72 -1.27 0.83
N GLU A 86 16.66 -0.37 -0.14
CA GLU A 86 17.85 0.29 -0.69
C GLU A 86 18.03 1.66 -0.01
#